data_AF-A0A0B9A8Q4-F1
#
_entry.id   AF-A0A0B9A8Q4-F1
#
_cell.length_a   1.000
_cell.length_b   1.000
_cell.length_c   1.000
_cell.angle_alpha   90.00
_cell.angle_beta   90.00
_cell.angle_gamma   90.00
#
_symmetry.space_group_name_H-M   'P 1'
#
loop_
_entity.id
_entity.type
_entity.pdbx_description
1 polymer ?
#
loop_
_entity_poly.entity_id
_entity_poly.type
_entity_poly.pdbx_seq_one_letter_code
_entity_poly.pdbx_strand_id
1 'polypeptide(L)'
;MPRATAALPVAVALAALLSTGGSVAKPARLGAARPASLCANDERVVYTCRFGVKLGSVCLARNSLHYRFGPHGRPELHIASTPDWSNIHTGGNRSQGGLNQDYIRFTNGMTHYVVHVDETGSLNENPGRQSSGIEVLQGSSGENALASLTCRSPASFDGSAYDDLAKAAPKDWDGAETPGGPFEVIY
;
A
#
# COMPACT_ATOMS: atom_id res chain seq x y z
N MET A 1 -34.33 86.31 17.53
CA MET A 1 -35.04 87.00 16.42
C MET A 1 -34.47 86.47 15.10
N PRO A 2 -35.22 86.45 13.99
CA PRO A 2 -36.10 85.38 13.50
C PRO A 2 -35.53 84.57 12.30
N ARG A 3 -36.34 83.58 11.90
CA ARG A 3 -36.24 82.57 10.82
C ARG A 3 -36.02 83.11 9.40
N ALA A 4 -35.44 82.26 8.53
CA ALA A 4 -35.83 82.06 7.11
C ALA A 4 -35.27 80.71 6.61
N THR A 5 -36.00 79.59 6.65
CA THR A 5 -36.77 78.93 5.56
C THR A 5 -36.36 79.18 4.10
N ALA A 6 -35.97 78.11 3.41
CA ALA A 6 -36.38 77.80 2.02
C ALA A 6 -36.10 76.31 1.69
N ALA A 7 -36.93 75.75 0.80
CA ALA A 7 -37.23 74.33 0.62
C ALA A 7 -36.75 73.78 -0.74
N LEU A 8 -36.41 72.46 -0.78
CA LEU A 8 -36.58 71.40 -1.82
C LEU A 8 -36.18 71.68 -3.30
N PRO A 9 -36.07 70.69 -4.23
CA PRO A 9 -36.18 69.21 -4.16
C PRO A 9 -35.10 68.45 -5.01
N VAL A 10 -35.33 67.14 -5.27
CA VAL A 10 -34.85 66.31 -6.42
C VAL A 10 -33.49 65.61 -6.17
N ALA A 11 -33.25 64.32 -6.44
CA ALA A 11 -33.91 63.32 -7.26
C ALA A 11 -33.71 61.90 -6.68
N VAL A 12 -34.67 61.03 -6.97
CA VAL A 12 -34.59 59.57 -6.85
C VAL A 12 -33.62 59.05 -7.92
N ALA A 13 -32.64 58.23 -7.52
CA ALA A 13 -31.89 57.36 -8.43
C ALA A 13 -32.00 55.92 -7.91
N LEU A 14 -32.78 55.10 -8.64
CA LEU A 14 -32.78 53.65 -8.52
C LEU A 14 -31.41 53.12 -8.97
N ALA A 15 -30.66 52.49 -8.06
CA ALA A 15 -29.54 51.65 -8.42
C ALA A 15 -29.96 50.18 -8.35
N ALA A 16 -30.19 49.59 -9.52
CA ALA A 16 -30.36 48.14 -9.69
C ALA A 16 -29.00 47.47 -9.55
N LEU A 17 -28.78 46.74 -8.44
CA LEU A 17 -27.61 45.88 -8.26
C LEU A 17 -27.90 44.50 -8.86
N LEU A 18 -27.28 44.25 -10.01
CA LEU A 18 -27.18 42.95 -10.66
C LEU A 18 -26.47 41.96 -9.71
N SER A 19 -27.21 40.97 -9.24
CA SER A 19 -26.69 39.85 -8.45
C SER A 19 -25.95 38.90 -9.39
N THR A 20 -24.62 39.04 -9.46
CA THR A 20 -23.76 38.06 -10.13
C THR A 20 -23.74 36.78 -9.29
N GLY A 21 -24.41 35.74 -9.80
CA GLY A 21 -24.38 34.39 -9.24
C GLY A 21 -22.98 33.79 -9.37
N GLY A 22 -22.11 34.09 -8.40
CA GLY A 22 -20.81 33.44 -8.27
C GLY A 22 -21.00 31.97 -7.90
N SER A 23 -20.82 31.08 -8.88
CA SER A 23 -20.64 29.65 -8.60
C SER A 23 -19.33 29.48 -7.84
N VAL A 24 -19.42 29.34 -6.51
CA VAL A 24 -18.29 28.92 -5.68
C VAL A 24 -17.98 27.48 -6.07
N ALA A 25 -16.97 27.31 -6.94
CA ALA A 25 -16.46 26.00 -7.30
C ALA A 25 -16.01 25.29 -6.02
N LYS A 26 -16.69 24.18 -5.70
CA LYS A 26 -16.37 23.32 -4.56
C LYS A 26 -14.93 22.85 -4.75
N PRO A 27 -14.01 23.07 -3.79
CA PRO A 27 -12.62 22.66 -3.94
C PRO A 27 -12.59 21.16 -4.21
N ALA A 28 -12.02 20.78 -5.36
CA ALA A 28 -11.77 19.40 -5.68
C ALA A 28 -10.87 18.83 -4.58
N ARG A 29 -11.35 17.81 -3.88
CA ARG A 29 -10.52 17.05 -2.94
C ARG A 29 -9.40 16.44 -3.77
N LEU A 30 -8.20 16.99 -3.67
CA LEU A 30 -6.99 16.35 -4.17
C LEU A 30 -6.94 14.97 -3.51
N GLY A 31 -7.20 13.92 -4.30
CA GLY A 31 -7.11 12.55 -3.83
C GLY A 31 -5.73 12.32 -3.22
N ALA A 32 -5.67 11.60 -2.11
CA ALA A 32 -4.41 11.25 -1.47
C ALA A 32 -3.46 10.65 -2.53
N ALA A 33 -2.26 11.20 -2.65
CA ALA A 33 -1.27 10.72 -3.60
C ALA A 33 -0.98 9.25 -3.31
N ARG A 34 -1.11 8.40 -4.34
CA ARG A 34 -0.85 6.97 -4.22
C ARG A 34 0.61 6.77 -3.77
N PRO A 35 0.88 5.88 -2.79
CA PRO A 35 2.25 5.64 -2.32
C PRO A 35 3.17 5.30 -3.49
N ALA A 36 4.38 5.86 -3.47
CA ALA A 36 5.39 5.54 -4.47
C ALA A 36 5.64 4.03 -4.48
N SER A 37 5.72 3.43 -5.66
CA SER A 37 5.96 2.00 -5.84
C SER A 37 6.91 1.75 -7.02
N LEU A 38 7.46 0.54 -7.08
CA LEU A 38 8.24 0.05 -8.21
C LEU A 38 7.38 -0.72 -9.22
N CYS A 39 6.05 -0.66 -9.10
CA CYS A 39 5.15 -1.33 -10.02
C CYS A 39 5.00 -0.54 -11.32
N ALA A 40 4.88 -1.26 -12.43
CA ALA A 40 4.57 -0.69 -13.73
C ALA A 40 3.12 -0.17 -13.77
N ASN A 41 2.79 0.61 -14.79
CA ASN A 41 1.48 1.27 -14.89
C ASN A 41 0.32 0.29 -15.05
N ASP A 42 0.57 -0.88 -15.62
CA ASP A 42 -0.40 -1.97 -15.86
C ASP A 42 -0.42 -3.01 -14.73
N GLU A 43 0.38 -2.80 -13.68
CA GLU A 43 0.44 -3.68 -12.51
C GLU A 43 -0.33 -3.08 -11.33
N ARG A 44 -0.91 -3.97 -10.53
CA ARG A 44 -1.50 -3.63 -9.23
C ARG A 44 -0.45 -3.74 -8.15
N VAL A 45 -0.41 -2.76 -7.26
CA VAL A 45 0.46 -2.77 -6.08
C VAL A 45 -0.20 -3.67 -5.03
N VAL A 46 0.40 -4.82 -4.73
CA VAL A 46 -0.01 -5.68 -3.59
C VAL A 46 0.60 -5.16 -2.31
N TYR A 47 1.89 -4.81 -2.37
CA TYR A 47 2.62 -4.23 -1.25
C TYR A 47 3.59 -3.16 -1.74
N THR A 48 3.77 -2.09 -0.98
CA THR A 48 4.91 -1.19 -1.12
C THR A 48 5.30 -0.57 0.22
N CYS A 49 6.60 -0.47 0.47
CA CYS A 49 7.16 0.28 1.58
C CYS A 49 8.51 0.91 1.22
N ARG A 50 8.83 2.04 1.87
CA ARG A 50 10.14 2.68 1.83
C ARG A 50 11.06 2.16 2.94
N PHE A 51 12.24 1.71 2.54
CA PHE A 51 13.34 1.27 3.40
C PHE A 51 14.53 2.22 3.20
N GLY A 52 14.55 3.31 3.96
CA GLY A 52 15.50 4.40 3.76
C GLY A 52 15.31 5.08 2.40
N VAL A 53 16.30 4.99 1.52
CA VAL A 53 16.24 5.55 0.15
C VAL A 53 15.66 4.58 -0.88
N LYS A 54 15.47 3.30 -0.51
CA LYS A 54 14.96 2.25 -1.39
C LYS A 54 13.48 2.00 -1.16
N LEU A 55 12.83 1.42 -2.15
CA LEU A 55 11.47 0.90 -2.09
C LEU A 55 11.53 -0.61 -2.24
N GLY A 56 10.71 -1.31 -1.47
CA GLY A 56 10.32 -2.70 -1.75
C GLY A 56 8.88 -2.70 -2.24
N SER A 57 8.59 -3.39 -3.34
CA SER A 57 7.24 -3.50 -3.88
C SER A 57 6.94 -4.92 -4.35
N VAL A 58 5.70 -5.34 -4.13
CA VAL A 58 5.11 -6.54 -4.75
C VAL A 58 4.04 -6.09 -5.72
N CYS A 59 4.17 -6.52 -6.97
CA CYS A 59 3.38 -6.04 -8.09
C CYS A 59 2.70 -7.21 -8.80
N LEU A 60 1.38 -7.18 -8.81
CA LEU A 60 0.54 -8.18 -9.48
C LEU A 60 0.22 -7.71 -10.90
N ALA A 61 0.70 -8.44 -11.90
CA ALA A 61 0.26 -8.32 -13.29
C ALA A 61 -0.84 -9.35 -13.58
N ARG A 62 -1.25 -9.45 -14.85
CA ARG A 62 -2.34 -10.38 -15.26
C ARG A 62 -2.04 -11.85 -14.91
N ASN A 63 -0.83 -12.32 -15.21
CA ASN A 63 -0.41 -13.73 -15.05
C ASN A 63 0.97 -13.86 -14.39
N SER A 64 1.44 -12.81 -13.70
CA SER A 64 2.75 -12.82 -13.05
C SER A 64 2.75 -11.98 -11.79
N LEU A 65 3.63 -12.35 -10.87
CA LEU A 65 3.90 -11.60 -9.66
C LEU A 65 5.36 -11.15 -9.67
N HIS A 66 5.61 -9.90 -9.31
CA HIS A 66 6.94 -9.33 -9.30
C HIS A 66 7.29 -8.78 -7.93
N TYR A 67 8.41 -9.21 -7.39
CA TYR A 67 9.08 -8.54 -6.28
C TYR A 67 10.17 -7.64 -6.84
N ARG A 68 10.16 -6.36 -6.44
CA ARG A 68 11.18 -5.39 -6.83
C ARG A 68 11.70 -4.66 -5.61
N PHE A 69 13.02 -4.48 -5.54
CA PHE A 69 13.67 -3.73 -4.49
C PHE A 69 14.76 -2.82 -5.05
N GLY A 70 14.77 -1.56 -4.64
CA GLY A 70 15.77 -0.59 -5.07
C GLY A 70 15.29 0.86 -5.05
N PRO A 71 16.10 1.80 -5.53
CA PRO A 71 15.71 3.19 -5.72
C PRO A 71 14.49 3.35 -6.63
N HIS A 72 13.74 4.44 -6.43
CA HIS A 72 12.58 4.76 -7.26
C HIS A 72 12.94 4.82 -8.75
N GLY A 73 12.19 4.09 -9.59
CA GLY A 73 12.38 4.03 -11.04
C GLY A 73 13.58 3.20 -11.51
N ARG A 74 14.40 2.66 -10.59
CA ARG A 74 15.60 1.86 -10.92
C ARG A 74 15.74 0.71 -9.93
N PRO A 75 14.93 -0.36 -10.03
CA PRO A 75 15.06 -1.52 -9.17
C PRO A 75 16.44 -2.16 -9.33
N GLU A 76 17.10 -2.47 -8.22
CA GLU A 76 18.39 -3.17 -8.18
C GLU A 76 18.20 -4.69 -8.15
N LEU A 77 17.08 -5.13 -7.58
CA LEU A 77 16.64 -6.51 -7.51
C LEU A 77 15.23 -6.61 -8.11
N HIS A 78 15.04 -7.57 -8.99
CA HIS A 78 13.75 -7.90 -9.59
C HIS A 78 13.63 -9.43 -9.68
N ILE A 79 12.62 -9.98 -9.02
CA ILE A 79 12.28 -11.40 -9.06
C ILE A 79 10.87 -11.49 -9.63
N ALA A 80 10.72 -12.22 -10.72
CA ALA A 80 9.42 -12.55 -11.29
C ALA A 80 9.01 -13.95 -10.85
N SER A 81 7.70 -14.19 -10.77
CA SER A 81 7.15 -15.53 -10.72
C SER A 81 7.62 -16.34 -11.93
N THR A 82 7.99 -17.59 -11.72
CA THR A 82 8.16 -18.57 -12.81
C THR A 82 6.81 -18.80 -13.52
N PRO A 83 6.79 -19.38 -14.73
CA PRO A 83 5.53 -19.65 -15.43
C PRO A 83 4.54 -20.51 -14.64
N ASP A 84 5.04 -21.41 -13.80
CA ASP A 84 4.27 -22.28 -12.90
C ASP A 84 4.11 -21.71 -11.48
N TRP A 85 4.67 -20.52 -11.21
CA TRP A 85 4.70 -19.87 -9.91
C TRP A 85 5.32 -20.72 -8.78
N SER A 86 6.12 -21.74 -9.11
CA SER A 86 6.80 -22.62 -8.13
C SER A 86 7.76 -21.88 -7.19
N ASN A 87 8.23 -20.70 -7.58
CA ASN A 87 9.08 -19.86 -6.73
C ASN A 87 8.29 -18.90 -5.82
N ILE A 88 6.96 -18.91 -5.86
CA ILE A 88 6.08 -18.03 -5.08
C ILE A 88 5.28 -18.86 -4.10
N HIS A 89 5.31 -18.47 -2.83
CA HIS A 89 4.45 -19.05 -1.81
C HIS A 89 3.78 -17.94 -1.00
N THR A 90 2.60 -18.23 -0.46
CA THR A 90 1.80 -17.33 0.35
C THR A 90 1.38 -18.03 1.62
N GLY A 91 1.31 -17.31 2.71
CA GLY A 91 0.79 -17.84 3.96
C GLY A 91 0.31 -16.73 4.86
N GLY A 92 -0.16 -17.11 6.03
CA GLY A 92 -0.66 -16.15 6.99
C GLY A 92 -1.05 -16.81 8.30
N ASN A 93 -1.04 -16.01 9.35
CA ASN A 93 -1.39 -16.44 10.69
C ASN A 93 -2.58 -15.66 11.20
N ARG A 94 -3.57 -16.40 11.69
CA ARG A 94 -4.79 -15.84 12.30
C ARG A 94 -4.94 -16.44 13.69
N SER A 95 -4.84 -15.61 14.73
CA SER A 95 -5.01 -16.05 16.12
C SER A 95 -6.41 -15.74 16.64
N GLN A 96 -6.87 -16.48 17.66
CA GLN A 96 -8.16 -16.19 18.32
C GLN A 96 -8.20 -14.79 18.96
N GLY A 97 -7.03 -14.22 19.28
CA GLY A 97 -6.90 -12.85 19.76
C GLY A 97 -6.97 -11.81 18.65
N GLY A 98 -7.20 -12.19 17.39
CA GLY A 98 -7.25 -11.28 16.26
C GLY A 98 -5.88 -10.84 15.74
N LEU A 99 -4.80 -11.56 16.08
CA LEU A 99 -3.53 -11.36 15.37
C LEU A 99 -3.72 -11.81 13.93
N ASN A 100 -3.29 -10.95 13.01
CA ASN A 100 -3.54 -11.08 11.60
C ASN A 100 -2.23 -10.86 10.86
N GLN A 101 -1.74 -11.89 10.19
CA GLN A 101 -0.53 -11.81 9.40
C GLN A 101 -0.78 -12.41 8.02
N ASP A 102 -0.26 -11.75 6.99
CA ASP A 102 -0.17 -12.26 5.63
C ASP A 102 1.28 -12.10 5.15
N TYR A 103 1.78 -13.06 4.38
CA TYR A 103 3.09 -12.96 3.76
C TYR A 103 3.15 -13.60 2.38
N ILE A 104 4.08 -13.10 1.57
CA ILE A 104 4.43 -13.62 0.26
C ILE A 104 5.93 -13.89 0.25
N ARG A 105 6.32 -15.13 -0.05
CA ARG A 105 7.70 -15.54 -0.25
C ARG A 105 8.03 -15.65 -1.73
N PHE A 106 9.11 -14.98 -2.13
CA PHE A 106 9.76 -15.13 -3.42
C PHE A 106 11.06 -15.91 -3.25
N THR A 107 11.29 -16.92 -4.08
CA THR A 107 12.54 -17.68 -4.08
C THR A 107 13.36 -17.38 -5.33
N ASN A 108 14.67 -17.14 -5.14
CA ASN A 108 15.65 -16.98 -6.20
C ASN A 108 16.91 -17.78 -5.85
N GLY A 109 17.02 -18.98 -6.42
CA GLY A 109 18.05 -19.95 -6.02
C GLY A 109 17.84 -20.39 -4.57
N MET A 110 18.87 -20.20 -3.74
CA MET A 110 18.83 -20.50 -2.29
C MET A 110 18.44 -19.29 -1.44
N THR A 111 18.02 -18.18 -2.05
CA THR A 111 17.65 -16.96 -1.32
C THR A 111 16.13 -16.78 -1.37
N HIS A 112 15.54 -16.50 -0.21
CA HIS A 112 14.11 -16.28 -0.05
C HIS A 112 13.85 -14.88 0.46
N TYR A 113 12.84 -14.23 -0.10
CA TYR A 113 12.42 -12.88 0.25
C TYR A 113 10.98 -12.96 0.73
N VAL A 114 10.78 -12.86 2.05
CA VAL A 114 9.47 -12.95 2.68
C VAL A 114 8.97 -11.55 2.98
N VAL A 115 8.01 -11.09 2.18
CA VAL A 115 7.33 -9.82 2.40
C VAL A 115 6.13 -10.09 3.30
N HIS A 116 6.06 -9.44 4.46
CA HIS A 116 4.99 -9.68 5.43
C HIS A 116 4.30 -8.38 5.84
N VAL A 117 3.04 -8.51 6.21
CA VAL A 117 2.22 -7.49 6.85
C VAL A 117 1.52 -8.14 8.03
N ASP A 118 1.53 -7.44 9.17
CA ASP A 118 0.99 -7.95 10.42
C ASP A 118 0.14 -6.88 11.10
N GLU A 119 -0.86 -7.32 11.84
CA GLU A 119 -1.66 -6.51 12.74
C GLU A 119 -1.80 -7.27 14.06
N THR A 120 -1.39 -6.61 15.14
CA THR A 120 -1.45 -7.19 16.47
C THR A 120 -2.88 -7.38 16.93
N GLY A 121 -3.17 -8.55 17.51
CA GLY A 121 -4.48 -8.86 18.06
C GLY A 121 -4.87 -8.06 19.31
N SER A 122 -6.15 -8.11 19.67
CA SER A 122 -6.76 -7.48 20.85
C SER A 122 -6.17 -7.92 22.19
N LEU A 123 -5.50 -9.08 22.22
CA LEU A 123 -4.84 -9.62 23.40
C LEU A 123 -3.38 -9.16 23.58
N ASN A 124 -2.85 -8.33 22.68
CA ASN A 124 -1.49 -7.79 22.78
C ASN A 124 -1.46 -6.46 23.56
N GLU A 125 -0.26 -6.08 24.04
CA GLU A 125 -0.04 -4.80 24.73
C GLU A 125 -0.40 -3.57 23.88
N ASN A 126 -0.33 -3.70 22.56
CA ASN A 126 -0.68 -2.64 21.60
C ASN A 126 -1.62 -3.19 20.54
N PRO A 127 -2.93 -3.35 20.80
CA PRO A 127 -3.90 -3.87 19.84
C PRO A 127 -4.01 -3.05 18.55
N GLY A 128 -4.21 -3.72 17.41
CA GLY A 128 -4.41 -3.08 16.11
C GLY A 128 -3.17 -2.36 15.57
N ARG A 129 -2.00 -2.59 16.19
CA ARG A 129 -0.74 -2.04 15.71
C ARG A 129 -0.33 -2.81 14.46
N GLN A 130 -0.21 -2.08 13.37
CA GLN A 130 0.26 -2.63 12.10
C GLN A 130 1.78 -2.62 12.04
N SER A 131 2.36 -3.72 11.55
CA SER A 131 3.76 -3.85 11.16
C SER A 131 3.87 -4.46 9.77
N SER A 132 5.02 -4.27 9.15
CA SER A 132 5.34 -4.93 7.89
C SER A 132 6.84 -4.87 7.65
N GLY A 133 7.32 -5.70 6.74
CA GLY A 133 8.74 -5.80 6.48
C GLY A 133 9.09 -6.78 5.38
N ILE A 134 10.39 -7.02 5.28
CA ILE A 134 10.97 -7.99 4.37
C ILE A 134 12.05 -8.75 5.13
N GLU A 135 11.89 -10.06 5.21
CA GLU A 135 12.97 -10.96 5.62
C GLU A 135 13.68 -11.52 4.41
N VAL A 136 15.01 -11.58 4.50
CA VAL A 136 15.88 -12.20 3.50
C VAL A 136 16.55 -13.38 4.17
N LEU A 137 16.22 -14.57 3.68
CA LEU A 137 16.70 -15.84 4.23
C LEU A 137 17.52 -16.57 3.17
N GLN A 138 18.47 -17.39 3.59
CA GLN A 138 19.31 -18.21 2.74
C GLN A 138 19.34 -19.66 3.22
N GLY A 139 19.39 -20.57 2.26
CA GLY A 139 19.46 -22.00 2.49
C GLY A 139 18.40 -22.72 1.66
N SER A 140 18.32 -24.04 1.81
CA SER A 140 17.25 -24.81 1.15
C SER A 140 15.89 -24.59 1.79
N SER A 141 15.90 -24.24 3.09
CA SER A 141 14.73 -24.08 3.94
C SER A 141 14.75 -22.71 4.65
N GLY A 142 15.54 -21.75 4.16
CA GLY A 142 15.67 -20.43 4.79
C GLY A 142 16.33 -20.44 6.17
N GLU A 143 17.16 -21.44 6.48
CA GLU A 143 17.75 -21.64 7.79
C GLU A 143 18.75 -20.56 8.24
N ASN A 144 19.22 -19.71 7.32
CA ASN A 144 20.13 -18.60 7.63
C ASN A 144 19.48 -17.25 7.33
N ALA A 145 19.21 -16.45 8.36
CA ALA A 145 18.77 -15.07 8.17
C ALA A 145 19.92 -14.18 7.67
N LEU A 146 19.73 -13.53 6.53
CA LEU A 146 20.68 -12.58 5.94
C LEU A 146 20.37 -11.13 6.29
N ALA A 147 19.09 -10.77 6.30
CA ALA A 147 18.64 -9.42 6.63
C ALA A 147 17.17 -9.39 7.07
N SER A 148 16.86 -8.52 8.02
CA SER A 148 15.51 -8.14 8.42
C SER A 148 15.31 -6.65 8.15
N LEU A 149 14.35 -6.32 7.30
CA LEU A 149 14.02 -4.95 6.93
C LEU A 149 12.65 -4.58 7.46
N THR A 150 12.61 -3.84 8.57
CA THR A 150 11.34 -3.31 9.10
C THR A 150 10.87 -2.09 8.31
N CYS A 151 9.60 -2.10 7.91
CA CYS A 151 8.96 -0.94 7.31
C CYS A 151 8.70 0.12 8.39
N ARG A 152 9.45 1.23 8.36
CA ARG A 152 9.28 2.35 9.30
C ARG A 152 8.45 3.50 8.73
N SER A 153 8.09 3.42 7.45
CA SER A 153 7.19 4.36 6.78
C SER A 153 5.78 3.78 6.71
N PRO A 154 4.74 4.57 6.38
CA PRO A 154 3.45 4.00 6.04
C PRO A 154 3.60 3.00 4.89
N ALA A 155 3.39 1.72 5.19
CA ALA A 155 3.25 0.70 4.17
C ALA A 155 1.91 0.86 3.46
N SER A 156 1.84 0.40 2.22
CA SER A 156 0.58 0.18 1.54
C SER A 156 0.48 -1.28 1.19
N PHE A 157 -0.60 -1.89 1.65
CA PHE A 157 -0.98 -3.25 1.35
C PHE A 157 -2.39 -3.25 0.78
N ASP A 158 -2.57 -3.83 -0.40
CA ASP A 158 -3.88 -3.99 -1.03
C ASP A 158 -4.33 -5.45 -0.81
N GLY A 159 -5.11 -5.67 0.24
CA GLY A 159 -5.66 -6.99 0.55
C GLY A 159 -6.50 -7.56 -0.59
N SER A 160 -7.17 -6.71 -1.38
CA SER A 160 -7.91 -7.21 -2.55
C SER A 160 -6.99 -7.69 -3.67
N ALA A 161 -5.81 -7.07 -3.83
CA ALA A 161 -4.81 -7.54 -4.78
C ALA A 161 -4.13 -8.82 -4.28
N TYR A 162 -3.96 -8.97 -2.96
CA TYR A 162 -3.48 -10.20 -2.34
C TYR A 162 -4.47 -11.36 -2.55
N ASP A 163 -5.76 -11.14 -2.29
CA ASP A 163 -6.81 -12.15 -2.49
C ASP A 163 -6.96 -12.55 -3.97
N ASP A 164 -6.59 -11.66 -4.89
CA ASP A 164 -6.63 -11.91 -6.34
C ASP A 164 -5.40 -12.69 -6.86
N LEU A 165 -4.39 -12.98 -6.03
CA LEU A 165 -3.21 -13.74 -6.45
C LEU A 165 -3.58 -15.10 -7.05
N ALA A 166 -4.47 -15.85 -6.38
CA ALA A 166 -4.93 -17.16 -6.84
C ALA A 166 -5.67 -17.10 -8.19
N LYS A 167 -6.24 -15.94 -8.57
CA LYS A 167 -6.90 -15.76 -9.87
C LYS A 167 -5.91 -15.48 -11.00
N ALA A 168 -4.77 -14.88 -10.69
CA ALA A 168 -3.69 -14.59 -11.64
C ALA A 168 -2.71 -15.75 -11.79
N ALA A 169 -2.64 -16.61 -10.77
CA ALA A 169 -1.77 -17.77 -10.77
C ALA A 169 -2.22 -18.86 -11.76
N PRO A 170 -1.30 -19.76 -12.17
CA PRO A 170 -1.64 -20.98 -12.88
C PRO A 170 -2.69 -21.80 -12.14
N LYS A 171 -3.55 -22.50 -12.88
CA LYS A 171 -4.68 -23.25 -12.31
C LYS A 171 -4.28 -24.29 -11.25
N ASP A 172 -3.10 -24.88 -11.40
CA ASP A 172 -2.57 -25.94 -10.53
C ASP A 172 -1.62 -25.40 -9.45
N TRP A 173 -1.52 -24.07 -9.30
CA TRP A 173 -0.72 -23.45 -8.25
C TRP A 173 -1.44 -23.57 -6.90
N ASP A 174 -0.89 -24.41 -6.01
CA ASP A 174 -1.33 -24.53 -4.62
C ASP A 174 -0.83 -23.32 -3.81
N GLY A 175 0.42 -22.91 -4.02
CA GLY A 175 0.99 -21.66 -3.49
C GLY A 175 1.05 -21.53 -1.97
N ALA A 176 0.43 -22.45 -1.22
CA ALA A 176 0.37 -22.40 0.22
C ALA A 176 1.76 -22.68 0.82
N GLU A 177 2.18 -21.84 1.75
CA GLU A 177 3.31 -22.14 2.62
C GLU A 177 2.96 -23.28 3.57
N THR A 178 3.95 -24.07 3.96
CA THR A 178 3.76 -25.12 4.96
C THR A 178 3.52 -24.49 6.34
N PRO A 179 2.39 -24.80 7.02
CA PRO A 179 2.13 -24.30 8.37
C PRO A 179 3.21 -24.75 9.36
N GLY A 180 3.67 -23.85 10.23
CA GLY A 180 4.79 -24.07 11.14
C GLY A 180 6.15 -24.19 10.44
N GLY A 181 6.21 -23.87 9.14
CA GLY A 181 7.44 -23.91 8.35
C GLY A 181 8.42 -22.81 8.72
N PRO A 182 9.68 -22.91 8.26
CA PRO A 182 10.74 -21.96 8.60
C PRO A 182 10.54 -20.56 8.01
N PHE A 183 9.61 -20.41 7.06
CA PHE A 183 9.24 -19.15 6.43
C PHE A 183 8.06 -18.47 7.11
N GLU A 184 7.45 -19.11 8.10
CA GLU A 184 6.45 -18.50 8.95
C GLU A 184 7.14 -17.57 9.95
N VAL A 185 7.13 -16.29 9.62
CA VAL A 185 7.73 -15.24 10.44
C VAL A 185 6.79 -14.86 11.58
N ILE A 186 7.04 -15.30 12.80
CA ILE A 186 6.22 -14.93 13.96
C ILE A 186 6.86 -13.73 14.66
N TYR A 187 6.14 -12.60 14.77
CA TYR A 187 6.57 -11.39 15.49
C TYR A 187 5.66 -11.07 16.69
#